data_AF-A0AAN6I0E9-F1
#
_entry.id   AF-A0AAN6I0E9-F1
#
_cell.length_a   1.000
_cell.length_b   1.000
_cell.length_c   1.000
_cell.angle_alpha   90.00
_cell.angle_beta   90.00
_cell.angle_gamma   90.00
#
_symmetry.space_group_name_H-M   'P 1'
#
loop_
_entity.id
_entity.type
_entity.pdbx_description
1 polymer ?
#
loop_
_entity_poly.entity_id
_entity_poly.type
_entity_poly.pdbx_seq_one_letter_code
_entity_poly.pdbx_strand_id
1 'polypeptide(L)'
;MPGCDWLQDFAFGFRGRTFWKESESVSNLRDGHKINRALDQNVASEQLVRYFKEHPRESIGAATLDRVLERLSPKLYREFFERLLESGHVFSAGSQAKRLLTRLCSGTVAERATFLLKTREYPQNPFLSQYSDDMRVTTIKRLNEKAYTHEALLFLRLYKSTLTPESERWPQYYRLWNDLLLRHGRHPVLSASTVHSSIDLILRHYFVVERDLEKGLKIMNRYFEATDTKLPPHRIDDINLAFLKCLSATPAATPQVLVSYVLTMYPRSYRVLEQVGLLSMIYENRCGPIFRRPELLLKPNIRDELVCGNRMPPLVVLAVVYRSLLFSTRPSKLQTKVLFAHYLDFIETNPPSSTAVLDMFLSYMDRVHHRPVFAARLLESFLERGGFSKAAKIHSTAVNAVLSRLASRDVARAVGLANRLRNIICFDARVFYSFVCNLDRIGETDAARVFYNKLLEHQASVAPNHAIMNFSKLGHLCYKNKWPVPQLSRESTPKRRSHEIANTKKLSYTEIVDFLDAMRTSS
;
A
#
# COMPACT_ATOMS: atom_id res chain seq x y z
N MET A 1 30.08 41.90 42.80
CA MET A 1 30.56 40.72 42.05
C MET A 1 29.47 39.67 42.08
N PRO A 2 29.07 39.14 40.92
CA PRO A 2 28.28 39.88 39.91
C PRO A 2 27.06 39.04 39.47
N GLY A 3 25.97 39.55 38.88
CA GLY A 3 25.67 40.80 38.16
C GLY A 3 24.64 40.42 37.06
N CYS A 4 23.78 41.25 36.49
CA CYS A 4 23.40 42.64 36.70
C CYS A 4 22.04 42.83 36.00
N ASP A 5 21.24 43.74 36.54
CA ASP A 5 20.19 44.49 35.85
C ASP A 5 20.76 45.39 34.73
N TRP A 6 19.82 46.09 34.05
CA TRP A 6 19.92 47.33 33.26
C TRP A 6 19.96 47.13 31.73
N LEU A 7 18.90 47.45 30.98
CA LEU A 7 18.28 48.75 30.61
C LEU A 7 18.90 49.41 29.37
N GLN A 8 18.00 50.03 28.60
CA GLN A 8 18.18 51.13 27.64
C GLN A 8 18.36 50.80 26.14
N ASP A 9 17.27 51.07 25.41
CA ASP A 9 17.17 52.11 24.38
C ASP A 9 18.49 52.59 23.76
N PHE A 10 18.58 52.58 22.43
CA PHE A 10 18.66 53.81 21.64
C PHE A 10 18.65 53.48 20.14
N ALA A 11 17.68 54.07 19.45
CA ALA A 11 17.70 54.25 18.00
C ALA A 11 18.61 55.43 17.63
N PHE A 12 19.24 55.40 16.45
CA PHE A 12 19.58 56.51 15.54
C PHE A 12 20.40 55.88 14.40
N GLY A 13 20.24 56.14 13.10
CA GLY A 13 19.80 57.29 12.30
C GLY A 13 20.82 57.34 11.13
N PHE A 14 20.47 57.42 9.84
CA PHE A 14 20.04 58.60 9.08
C PHE A 14 19.79 58.13 7.62
N ARG A 15 18.60 58.31 7.03
CA ARG A 15 18.21 59.36 6.06
C ARG A 15 19.19 59.65 4.91
N GLY A 16 18.69 59.46 3.69
CA GLY A 16 19.10 60.27 2.54
C GLY A 16 18.66 59.77 1.15
N ARG A 17 17.51 60.30 0.66
CA ARG A 17 17.16 60.61 -0.76
C ARG A 17 17.04 59.40 -1.73
N THR A 18 16.08 59.25 -2.64
CA THR A 18 15.12 60.15 -3.31
C THR A 18 14.06 59.29 -4.03
N PHE A 19 12.79 59.71 -3.96
CA PHE A 19 11.76 59.71 -5.02
C PHE A 19 12.00 58.91 -6.32
N TRP A 20 11.11 57.96 -6.66
CA TRP A 20 10.02 58.09 -7.64
C TRP A 20 9.21 56.78 -7.77
N LYS A 21 7.95 56.95 -8.15
CA LYS A 21 6.86 56.00 -8.49
C LYS A 21 7.23 54.57 -8.89
N GLU A 22 6.47 53.60 -8.36
CA GLU A 22 5.72 52.63 -9.17
C GLU A 22 4.77 51.80 -8.27
N SER A 23 3.60 52.38 -8.00
CA SER A 23 2.45 51.69 -7.43
C SER A 23 1.54 51.23 -8.57
N GLU A 24 1.79 50.04 -9.14
CA GLU A 24 0.78 49.32 -9.96
C GLU A 24 1.11 47.85 -10.34
N SER A 25 2.26 47.29 -9.96
CA SER A 25 2.70 45.97 -10.47
C SER A 25 2.59 44.78 -9.49
N VAL A 26 2.25 44.99 -8.21
CA VAL A 26 2.25 43.92 -7.20
C VAL A 26 0.86 43.32 -6.93
N SER A 27 -0.23 44.00 -7.31
CA SER A 27 -1.59 43.41 -7.32
C SER A 27 -1.81 42.47 -8.51
N ASN A 28 -1.23 42.78 -9.68
CA ASN A 28 -1.46 42.03 -10.92
C ASN A 28 -0.79 40.64 -10.97
N LEU A 29 0.27 40.39 -10.18
CA LEU A 29 0.94 39.08 -10.14
C LEU A 29 0.23 38.05 -9.24
N ARG A 30 -0.51 38.51 -8.21
CA ARG A 30 -1.34 37.63 -7.37
C ARG A 30 -2.66 37.28 -8.06
N ASP A 31 -3.21 38.20 -8.83
CA ASP A 31 -4.38 37.94 -9.67
C ASP A 31 -3.98 37.14 -10.92
N GLY A 32 -2.84 37.41 -11.55
CA GLY A 32 -2.33 36.62 -12.68
C GLY A 32 -2.10 35.14 -12.37
N HIS A 33 -1.67 34.76 -11.16
CA HIS A 33 -1.53 33.34 -10.79
C HIS A 33 -2.86 32.68 -10.38
N LYS A 34 -3.83 33.42 -9.86
CA LYS A 34 -5.20 32.92 -9.65
C LYS A 34 -5.94 32.80 -10.97
N ILE A 35 -5.75 33.76 -11.87
CA ILE A 35 -6.30 33.81 -13.23
C ILE A 35 -5.65 32.72 -14.09
N ASN A 36 -4.34 32.46 -14.00
CA ASN A 36 -3.69 31.37 -14.73
C ASN A 36 -4.07 29.98 -14.19
N ARG A 37 -4.25 29.81 -12.86
CA ARG A 37 -4.81 28.55 -12.33
C ARG A 37 -6.28 28.37 -12.69
N ALA A 38 -7.07 29.45 -12.68
CA ALA A 38 -8.46 29.44 -13.12
C ALA A 38 -8.55 29.25 -14.64
N LEU A 39 -7.61 29.77 -15.43
CA LEU A 39 -7.49 29.57 -16.88
C LEU A 39 -7.04 28.15 -17.19
N ASP A 40 -6.08 27.56 -16.48
CA ASP A 40 -5.69 26.16 -16.67
C ASP A 40 -6.82 25.20 -16.24
N GLN A 41 -7.56 25.54 -15.18
CA GLN A 41 -8.78 24.84 -14.79
C GLN A 41 -9.90 25.04 -15.81
N ASN A 42 -10.06 26.24 -16.36
CA ASN A 42 -11.06 26.57 -17.37
C ASN A 42 -10.71 25.99 -18.73
N VAL A 43 -9.45 25.88 -19.13
CA VAL A 43 -9.02 25.27 -20.41
C VAL A 43 -9.15 23.77 -20.35
N ALA A 44 -8.79 23.15 -19.22
CA ALA A 44 -8.95 21.72 -19.05
C ALA A 44 -10.42 21.32 -18.81
N SER A 45 -11.22 22.15 -18.10
CA SER A 45 -12.67 21.98 -18.02
C SER A 45 -13.36 22.32 -19.33
N GLU A 46 -12.87 23.30 -20.11
CA GLU A 46 -13.36 23.63 -21.44
C GLU A 46 -13.05 22.52 -22.42
N GLN A 47 -11.87 21.89 -22.40
CA GLN A 47 -11.57 20.72 -23.22
C GLN A 47 -12.49 19.55 -22.89
N LEU A 48 -12.81 19.36 -21.60
CA LEU A 48 -13.77 18.37 -21.11
C LEU A 48 -15.19 18.73 -21.57
N VAL A 49 -15.61 19.99 -21.44
CA VAL A 49 -16.89 20.55 -21.94
C VAL A 49 -16.98 20.42 -23.44
N ARG A 50 -15.91 20.71 -24.18
CA ARG A 50 -15.83 20.66 -25.63
C ARG A 50 -15.95 19.23 -26.11
N TYR A 51 -15.23 18.30 -25.50
CA TYR A 51 -15.34 16.86 -25.75
C TYR A 51 -16.78 16.33 -25.53
N PHE A 52 -17.44 16.70 -24.43
CA PHE A 52 -18.84 16.28 -24.18
C PHE A 52 -19.87 17.06 -25.01
N LYS A 53 -19.59 18.30 -25.44
CA LYS A 53 -20.43 19.08 -26.36
C LYS A 53 -20.33 18.57 -27.80
N GLU A 54 -19.14 18.14 -28.22
CA GLU A 54 -18.88 17.59 -29.55
C GLU A 54 -19.39 16.14 -29.67
N HIS A 55 -19.52 15.41 -28.55
CA HIS A 55 -19.97 14.00 -28.53
C HIS A 55 -21.13 13.77 -27.53
N PRO A 56 -22.30 14.43 -27.68
CA PRO A 56 -23.36 14.46 -26.67
C PRO A 56 -24.14 13.14 -26.52
N ARG A 57 -23.95 12.16 -27.43
CA ARG A 57 -24.71 10.89 -27.46
C ARG A 57 -23.91 9.66 -27.88
N GLU A 58 -22.59 9.78 -28.02
CA GLU A 58 -21.78 8.60 -28.30
C GLU A 58 -21.55 7.81 -27.01
N SER A 59 -21.84 6.51 -27.04
CA SER A 59 -21.37 5.62 -25.99
C SER A 59 -19.86 5.75 -25.93
N ILE A 60 -19.31 6.34 -24.87
CA ILE A 60 -17.86 6.37 -24.65
C ILE A 60 -17.42 4.92 -24.51
N GLY A 61 -16.91 4.34 -25.61
CA GLY A 61 -16.34 3.01 -25.61
C GLY A 61 -15.14 2.94 -24.66
N ALA A 62 -14.83 1.75 -24.16
CA ALA A 62 -13.74 1.54 -23.21
C ALA A 62 -12.40 2.16 -23.69
N ALA A 63 -12.09 2.05 -24.98
CA ALA A 63 -10.87 2.60 -25.57
C ALA A 63 -10.80 4.14 -25.57
N THR A 64 -11.94 4.83 -25.61
CA THR A 64 -12.00 6.30 -25.58
C THR A 64 -11.94 6.83 -24.15
N LEU A 65 -12.54 6.09 -23.19
CA LEU A 65 -12.39 6.36 -21.76
C LEU A 65 -10.93 6.30 -21.30
N ASP A 66 -10.18 5.33 -21.84
CA ASP A 66 -8.76 5.12 -21.53
C ASP A 66 -7.90 6.32 -21.93
N ARG A 67 -8.06 6.82 -23.16
CA ARG A 67 -7.31 7.97 -23.67
C ARG A 67 -7.63 9.27 -22.92
N VAL A 68 -8.88 9.42 -22.48
CA VAL A 68 -9.31 10.59 -21.70
C VAL A 68 -8.71 10.52 -20.30
N LEU A 69 -8.82 9.40 -19.58
CA LEU A 69 -8.30 9.26 -18.22
C LEU A 69 -6.77 9.35 -18.12
N GLU A 70 -6.03 8.96 -19.16
CA GLU A 70 -4.57 9.11 -19.20
C GLU A 70 -4.12 10.57 -19.35
N ARG A 71 -4.94 11.40 -20.00
CA ARG A 71 -4.64 12.81 -20.28
C ARG A 71 -5.32 13.76 -19.29
N LEU A 72 -6.30 13.27 -18.53
CA LEU A 72 -7.07 14.06 -17.59
C LEU A 72 -6.23 14.40 -16.35
N SER A 73 -6.23 15.68 -15.96
CA SER A 73 -5.68 16.07 -14.66
C SER A 73 -6.48 15.42 -13.53
N PRO A 74 -5.82 14.88 -12.48
CA PRO A 74 -6.51 14.28 -11.32
C PRO A 74 -7.56 15.17 -10.68
N LYS A 75 -7.42 16.50 -10.78
CA LYS A 75 -8.36 17.47 -10.22
C LYS A 75 -9.73 17.47 -10.92
N LEU A 76 -9.80 16.95 -12.15
CA LEU A 76 -11.02 16.92 -12.97
C LEU A 76 -11.74 15.56 -12.94
N TYR A 77 -11.20 14.58 -12.21
CA TYR A 77 -11.78 13.23 -12.14
C TYR A 77 -13.19 13.25 -11.58
N ARG A 78 -13.45 14.16 -10.64
CA ARG A 78 -14.78 14.38 -10.07
C ARG A 78 -15.79 14.78 -11.13
N GLU A 79 -15.53 15.90 -11.81
CA GLU A 79 -16.42 16.46 -12.83
C GLU A 79 -16.61 15.49 -14.00
N PHE A 80 -15.54 14.82 -14.40
CA PHE A 80 -15.58 13.79 -15.42
C PHE A 80 -16.49 12.62 -15.03
N PHE A 81 -16.35 12.14 -13.80
CA PHE A 81 -17.19 11.06 -13.28
C PHE A 81 -18.66 11.51 -13.15
N GLU A 82 -18.92 12.73 -12.69
CA GLU A 82 -20.28 13.30 -12.63
C GLU A 82 -20.95 13.34 -14.00
N ARG A 83 -20.21 13.73 -15.05
CA ARG A 83 -20.72 13.74 -16.42
C ARG A 83 -20.95 12.35 -17.00
N LEU A 84 -20.10 11.39 -16.68
CA LEU A 84 -20.33 10.00 -17.07
C LEU A 84 -21.64 9.48 -16.48
N LEU A 85 -21.91 9.77 -15.21
CA LEU A 85 -23.19 9.42 -14.57
C LEU A 85 -24.39 10.07 -15.27
N GLU A 86 -24.29 11.38 -15.57
CA GLU A 86 -25.34 12.14 -16.27
C GLU A 86 -25.58 11.64 -17.69
N SER A 87 -24.53 11.20 -18.39
CA SER A 87 -24.62 10.61 -19.73
C SER A 87 -25.20 9.19 -19.77
N GLY A 88 -25.44 8.56 -18.62
CA GLY A 88 -25.94 7.19 -18.56
C GLY A 88 -24.87 6.12 -18.79
N HIS A 89 -23.59 6.46 -18.66
CA HIS A 89 -22.50 5.52 -18.97
C HIS A 89 -22.52 4.30 -18.05
N VAL A 90 -22.45 3.10 -18.64
CA VAL A 90 -22.36 1.84 -17.91
C VAL A 90 -20.90 1.52 -17.60
N PHE A 91 -20.54 1.55 -16.32
CA PHE A 91 -19.21 1.24 -15.87
C PHE A 91 -18.97 -0.28 -15.82
N SER A 92 -18.11 -0.78 -16.69
CA SER A 92 -17.69 -2.18 -16.71
C SER A 92 -16.36 -2.42 -15.99
N ALA A 93 -16.02 -3.69 -15.76
CA ALA A 93 -14.88 -4.14 -14.96
C ALA A 93 -13.51 -3.95 -15.64
N GLY A 94 -13.25 -2.79 -16.23
CA GLY A 94 -11.92 -2.42 -16.70
C GLY A 94 -10.98 -2.08 -15.54
N SER A 95 -9.67 -2.22 -15.77
CA SER A 95 -8.63 -1.71 -14.86
C SER A 95 -8.79 -0.22 -14.54
N GLN A 96 -9.39 0.54 -15.46
CA GLN A 96 -9.49 2.00 -15.37
C GLN A 96 -10.72 2.48 -14.60
N ALA A 97 -11.88 1.83 -14.73
CA ALA A 97 -13.03 2.13 -13.87
C ALA A 97 -12.70 1.85 -12.40
N LYS A 98 -11.92 0.79 -12.14
CA LYS A 98 -11.32 0.51 -10.82
C LYS A 98 -10.33 1.60 -10.38
N ARG A 99 -9.56 2.19 -11.29
CA ARG A 99 -8.61 3.29 -11.02
C ARG A 99 -9.33 4.58 -10.65
N LEU A 100 -10.37 4.94 -11.42
CA LEU A 100 -11.25 6.08 -11.18
C LEU A 100 -11.91 5.96 -9.80
N LEU A 101 -12.53 4.81 -9.49
CA LEU A 101 -13.09 4.53 -8.16
C LEU A 101 -12.04 4.62 -7.05
N THR A 102 -10.86 4.01 -7.26
CA THR A 102 -9.80 4.02 -6.24
C THR A 102 -9.37 5.46 -5.95
N ARG A 103 -9.25 6.32 -6.97
CA ARG A 103 -8.91 7.73 -6.81
C ARG A 103 -10.00 8.48 -6.08
N LEU A 104 -11.26 8.37 -6.50
CA LEU A 104 -12.38 9.05 -5.87
C LEU A 104 -12.58 8.63 -4.40
N CYS A 105 -12.47 7.32 -4.10
CA CYS A 105 -12.54 6.79 -2.72
C CYS A 105 -11.38 7.25 -1.82
N SER A 106 -10.22 7.58 -2.42
CA SER A 106 -9.04 8.08 -1.70
C SER A 106 -8.87 9.60 -1.78
N GLY A 107 -9.77 10.28 -2.47
CA GLY A 107 -9.72 11.72 -2.72
C GLY A 107 -10.21 12.55 -1.54
N THR A 108 -10.38 13.84 -1.80
CA THR A 108 -10.97 14.87 -0.94
C THR A 108 -12.38 14.49 -0.48
N VAL A 109 -12.89 15.16 0.57
CA VAL A 109 -14.27 14.99 1.05
C VAL A 109 -15.28 15.19 -0.10
N ALA A 110 -15.03 16.15 -0.98
CA ALA A 110 -15.90 16.46 -2.11
C ALA A 110 -15.90 15.35 -3.19
N GLU A 111 -14.71 14.82 -3.54
CA GLU A 111 -14.58 13.68 -4.46
C GLU A 111 -15.27 12.42 -3.91
N ARG A 112 -15.17 12.20 -2.59
CA ARG A 112 -15.90 11.11 -1.92
C ARG A 112 -17.41 11.36 -1.92
N ALA A 113 -17.83 12.58 -1.58
CA ALA A 113 -19.24 12.97 -1.55
C ALA A 113 -19.91 12.82 -2.92
N THR A 114 -19.16 13.02 -4.01
CA THR A 114 -19.66 12.82 -5.39
C THR A 114 -20.19 11.41 -5.62
N PHE A 115 -19.53 10.42 -5.04
CA PHE A 115 -19.97 9.02 -5.09
C PHE A 115 -21.09 8.72 -4.08
N LEU A 116 -21.09 9.37 -2.91
CA LEU A 116 -22.03 9.10 -1.82
C LEU A 116 -23.38 9.83 -1.94
N LEU A 117 -23.38 11.09 -2.39
CA LEU A 117 -24.57 11.97 -2.48
C LEU A 117 -25.41 11.68 -3.72
N LYS A 118 -24.79 11.42 -4.87
CA LYS A 118 -25.53 11.12 -6.12
C LYS A 118 -26.30 9.78 -6.09
N THR A 119 -26.10 8.94 -5.06
CA THR A 119 -26.96 7.76 -4.85
C THR A 119 -28.32 8.07 -4.21
N ARG A 120 -28.48 9.25 -3.60
CA ARG A 120 -29.73 9.69 -2.97
C ARG A 120 -30.53 10.65 -3.84
N GLU A 121 -29.89 11.36 -4.76
CA GLU A 121 -30.49 12.48 -5.52
C GLU A 121 -30.97 12.12 -6.94
N TYR A 122 -30.57 10.97 -7.50
CA TYR A 122 -31.03 10.54 -8.83
C TYR A 122 -32.24 9.58 -8.71
N PRO A 123 -33.28 9.74 -9.56
CA PRO A 123 -34.47 8.89 -9.54
C PRO A 123 -34.15 7.40 -9.84
N GLN A 124 -32.96 7.12 -10.38
CA GLN A 124 -32.37 5.79 -10.45
C GLN A 124 -30.98 5.84 -9.82
N ASN A 125 -30.76 5.04 -8.78
CA ASN A 125 -29.46 4.96 -8.10
C ASN A 125 -28.39 4.43 -9.08
N PRO A 126 -27.34 5.22 -9.45
CA PRO A 126 -26.38 4.82 -10.46
C PRO A 126 -25.59 3.55 -10.09
N PHE A 127 -25.46 3.26 -8.79
CA PHE A 127 -24.87 2.00 -8.33
C PHE A 127 -25.69 0.78 -8.76
N LEU A 128 -27.01 0.92 -8.83
CA LEU A 128 -27.91 -0.13 -9.28
C LEU A 128 -28.00 -0.17 -10.81
N SER A 129 -28.13 0.98 -11.48
CA SER A 129 -28.43 1.03 -12.92
C SER A 129 -27.20 1.05 -13.83
N GLN A 130 -26.07 1.60 -13.39
CA GLN A 130 -24.92 1.88 -14.25
C GLN A 130 -23.65 1.10 -13.88
N TYR A 131 -23.57 0.49 -12.69
CA TYR A 131 -22.37 -0.25 -12.29
C TYR A 131 -22.50 -1.73 -12.66
N SER A 132 -21.48 -2.30 -13.31
CA SER A 132 -21.35 -3.74 -13.42
C SER A 132 -21.19 -4.40 -12.05
N ASP A 133 -21.43 -5.70 -11.98
CA ASP A 133 -21.30 -6.48 -10.74
C ASP A 133 -19.92 -6.31 -10.07
N ASP A 134 -18.86 -6.47 -10.86
CA ASP A 134 -17.48 -6.23 -10.43
C ASP A 134 -17.23 -4.82 -9.91
N MET A 135 -17.85 -3.80 -10.52
CA MET A 135 -17.76 -2.43 -10.06
C MET A 135 -18.46 -2.24 -8.72
N ARG A 136 -19.64 -2.86 -8.53
CA ARG A 136 -20.37 -2.85 -7.25
C ARG A 136 -19.52 -3.47 -6.13
N VAL A 137 -18.96 -4.66 -6.39
CA VAL A 137 -18.09 -5.38 -5.43
C VAL A 137 -16.84 -4.56 -5.11
N THR A 138 -16.15 -4.03 -6.13
CA THR A 138 -14.93 -3.25 -5.94
C THR A 138 -15.20 -2.02 -5.08
N THR A 139 -16.32 -1.35 -5.33
CA THR A 139 -16.75 -0.17 -4.60
C THR A 139 -16.96 -0.46 -3.13
N ILE A 140 -17.76 -1.48 -2.80
CA ILE A 140 -18.00 -1.90 -1.41
C ILE A 140 -16.68 -2.26 -0.72
N LYS A 141 -15.84 -3.05 -1.40
CA LYS A 141 -14.52 -3.44 -0.87
C LYS A 141 -13.64 -2.22 -0.54
N ARG A 142 -13.62 -1.19 -1.40
CA ARG A 142 -12.87 0.05 -1.14
C ARG A 142 -13.43 0.84 0.05
N LEU A 143 -14.76 0.89 0.20
CA LEU A 143 -15.38 1.53 1.36
C LEU A 143 -14.99 0.81 2.66
N ASN A 144 -15.05 -0.53 2.66
CA ASN A 144 -14.57 -1.36 3.78
C ASN A 144 -13.09 -1.07 4.09
N GLU A 145 -12.23 -1.05 3.06
CA GLU A 145 -10.78 -0.75 3.17
C GLU A 145 -10.49 0.62 3.80
N LYS A 146 -11.37 1.60 3.59
CA LYS A 146 -11.25 2.96 4.14
C LYS A 146 -12.01 3.18 5.44
N ALA A 147 -12.60 2.13 6.01
CA ALA A 147 -13.42 2.18 7.22
C ALA A 147 -14.67 3.12 7.11
N TYR A 148 -15.16 3.35 5.89
CA TYR A 148 -16.42 4.07 5.63
C TYR A 148 -17.61 3.15 5.87
N THR A 149 -17.87 2.88 7.15
CA THR A 149 -18.75 1.80 7.62
C THR A 149 -20.21 2.03 7.26
N HIS A 150 -20.69 3.25 7.45
CA HIS A 150 -22.08 3.59 7.17
C HIS A 150 -22.39 3.46 5.68
N GLU A 151 -21.48 3.97 4.86
CA GLU A 151 -21.53 3.90 3.41
C GLU A 151 -21.44 2.45 2.95
N ALA A 152 -20.47 1.68 3.44
CA ALA A 152 -20.33 0.27 3.12
C ALA A 152 -21.63 -0.52 3.39
N LEU A 153 -22.28 -0.29 4.54
CA LEU A 153 -23.57 -0.90 4.87
C LEU A 153 -24.67 -0.50 3.89
N LEU A 154 -24.74 0.78 3.51
CA LEU A 154 -25.71 1.28 2.54
C LEU A 154 -25.51 0.60 1.18
N PHE A 155 -24.27 0.54 0.68
CA PHE A 155 -23.96 -0.09 -0.59
C PHE A 155 -24.10 -1.62 -0.56
N LEU A 156 -23.84 -2.26 0.57
CA LEU A 156 -24.15 -3.69 0.78
C LEU A 156 -25.66 -3.95 0.70
N ARG A 157 -26.50 -3.12 1.32
CA ARG A 157 -27.97 -3.24 1.22
C ARG A 157 -28.44 -3.07 -0.22
N LEU A 158 -27.91 -2.07 -0.93
CA LEU A 158 -28.21 -1.86 -2.35
C LEU A 158 -27.78 -3.08 -3.18
N TYR A 159 -26.58 -3.61 -2.95
CA TYR A 159 -26.11 -4.80 -3.67
C TYR A 159 -27.00 -6.02 -3.40
N LYS A 160 -27.40 -6.24 -2.14
CA LYS A 160 -28.35 -7.28 -1.76
C LYS A 160 -29.67 -7.19 -2.54
N SER A 161 -30.19 -5.98 -2.75
CA SER A 161 -31.45 -5.77 -3.49
C SER A 161 -31.39 -6.19 -4.96
N THR A 162 -30.17 -6.36 -5.52
CA THR A 162 -29.97 -6.85 -6.89
C THR A 162 -29.88 -8.37 -7.00
N LEU A 163 -29.96 -9.09 -5.87
CA LEU A 163 -29.78 -10.55 -5.81
C LEU A 163 -31.14 -11.23 -5.68
N THR A 164 -31.43 -12.14 -6.60
CA THR A 164 -32.54 -13.09 -6.48
C THR A 164 -32.12 -14.28 -5.60
N PRO A 165 -33.04 -15.04 -5.00
CA PRO A 165 -32.71 -16.22 -4.19
C PRO A 165 -31.79 -17.23 -4.90
N GLU A 166 -31.95 -17.37 -6.22
CA GLU A 166 -31.21 -18.29 -7.07
C GLU A 166 -29.87 -17.72 -7.58
N SER A 167 -29.49 -16.51 -7.17
CA SER A 167 -28.32 -15.83 -7.73
C SER A 167 -27.00 -16.49 -7.32
N GLU A 168 -26.17 -16.86 -8.30
CA GLU A 168 -24.80 -17.35 -8.07
C GLU A 168 -23.87 -16.33 -7.38
N ARG A 169 -24.32 -15.08 -7.23
CA ARG A 169 -23.56 -13.97 -6.65
C ARG A 169 -23.67 -13.87 -5.12
N TRP A 170 -24.55 -14.66 -4.48
CA TRP A 170 -24.67 -14.71 -3.01
C TRP A 170 -23.33 -14.93 -2.29
N PRO A 171 -22.45 -15.88 -2.71
CA PRO A 171 -21.17 -16.10 -2.04
C PRO A 171 -20.29 -14.85 -1.99
N GLN A 172 -20.36 -13.99 -3.00
CA GLN A 172 -19.58 -12.75 -3.08
C GLN A 172 -20.17 -11.65 -2.19
N TYR A 173 -21.50 -11.55 -2.11
CA TYR A 173 -22.17 -10.69 -1.15
C TYR A 173 -21.79 -11.03 0.29
N TYR A 174 -21.89 -12.32 0.67
CA TYR A 174 -21.55 -12.76 2.02
C TYR A 174 -20.07 -12.56 2.35
N ARG A 175 -19.17 -12.71 1.35
CA ARG A 175 -17.75 -12.39 1.53
C ARG A 175 -17.53 -10.92 1.87
N LEU A 176 -18.21 -9.98 1.20
CA LEU A 176 -18.12 -8.54 1.51
C LEU A 176 -18.74 -8.19 2.86
N TRP A 177 -19.87 -8.83 3.20
CA TRP A 177 -20.53 -8.68 4.50
C TRP A 177 -19.64 -9.18 5.64
N ASN A 178 -19.04 -10.36 5.49
CA ASN A 178 -18.14 -10.94 6.48
C ASN A 178 -16.85 -10.11 6.63
N ASP A 179 -16.31 -9.54 5.56
CA ASP A 179 -15.17 -8.61 5.65
C ASP A 179 -15.51 -7.39 6.50
N LEU A 180 -16.70 -6.83 6.31
CA LEU A 180 -17.17 -5.72 7.14
C LEU A 180 -17.34 -6.14 8.60
N LEU A 181 -18.02 -7.27 8.87
CA LEU A 181 -18.24 -7.75 10.24
C LEU A 181 -16.92 -8.00 10.99
N LEU A 182 -15.97 -8.70 10.37
CA LEU A 182 -14.67 -9.01 10.96
C LEU A 182 -13.89 -7.73 11.32
N ARG A 183 -13.90 -6.71 10.45
CA ARG A 183 -13.27 -5.40 10.73
C ARG A 183 -13.87 -4.69 11.93
N HIS A 184 -15.13 -4.94 12.25
CA HIS A 184 -15.82 -4.40 13.41
C HIS A 184 -15.81 -5.34 14.62
N GLY A 185 -14.99 -6.40 14.60
CA GLY A 185 -14.91 -7.38 15.69
C GLY A 185 -16.21 -8.16 15.89
N ARG A 186 -17.05 -8.25 14.86
CA ARG A 186 -18.32 -9.00 14.88
C ARG A 186 -18.13 -10.38 14.28
N HIS A 187 -18.97 -11.32 14.72
CA HIS A 187 -18.94 -12.69 14.21
C HIS A 187 -19.38 -12.76 12.74
N PRO A 188 -18.63 -13.46 11.88
CA PRO A 188 -19.01 -13.63 10.48
C PRO A 188 -20.26 -14.51 10.36
N VAL A 189 -21.06 -14.25 9.32
CA VAL A 189 -22.20 -15.08 8.94
C VAL A 189 -21.69 -16.28 8.15
N LEU A 190 -21.87 -17.47 8.73
CA LEU A 190 -21.48 -18.74 8.11
C LEU A 190 -22.74 -19.59 7.89
N SER A 191 -22.89 -20.08 6.66
CA SER A 191 -23.88 -21.09 6.28
C SER A 191 -23.19 -22.13 5.42
N ALA A 192 -23.77 -23.33 5.27
CA ALA A 192 -23.21 -24.37 4.39
C ALA A 192 -22.93 -23.85 2.97
N SER A 193 -23.78 -22.96 2.44
CA SER A 193 -23.62 -22.37 1.10
C SER A 193 -22.54 -21.29 1.00
N THR A 194 -22.11 -20.67 2.12
CA THR A 194 -21.22 -19.50 2.13
C THR A 194 -19.89 -19.74 2.83
N VAL A 195 -19.76 -20.85 3.54
CA VAL A 195 -18.57 -21.17 4.34
C VAL A 195 -17.31 -21.24 3.46
N HIS A 196 -17.40 -21.88 2.30
CA HIS A 196 -16.26 -22.00 1.37
C HIS A 196 -15.79 -20.65 0.82
N SER A 197 -16.70 -19.70 0.58
CA SER A 197 -16.35 -18.39 0.02
C SER A 197 -15.80 -17.40 1.06
N SER A 198 -15.98 -17.72 2.35
CA SER A 198 -15.64 -16.86 3.48
C SER A 198 -14.50 -17.41 4.34
N ILE A 199 -14.22 -18.71 4.31
CA ILE A 199 -13.24 -19.33 5.21
C ILE A 199 -11.83 -18.76 5.02
N ASP A 200 -11.40 -18.50 3.78
CA ASP A 200 -10.08 -17.91 3.52
C ASP A 200 -9.98 -16.49 4.11
N LEU A 201 -11.04 -15.71 4.02
CA LEU A 201 -11.12 -14.36 4.58
C LEU A 201 -11.08 -14.39 6.11
N ILE A 202 -11.88 -15.27 6.72
CA ILE A 202 -11.97 -15.41 8.18
C ILE A 202 -10.62 -15.85 8.75
N LEU A 203 -10.02 -16.90 8.18
CA LEU A 203 -8.71 -17.38 8.61
C LEU A 203 -7.63 -16.31 8.42
N ARG A 204 -7.66 -15.56 7.31
CA ARG A 204 -6.75 -14.42 7.11
C ARG A 204 -6.94 -13.32 8.14
N HIS A 205 -8.18 -13.02 8.55
CA HIS A 205 -8.42 -12.04 9.61
C HIS A 205 -7.77 -12.48 10.92
N TYR A 206 -8.01 -13.71 11.36
CA TYR A 206 -7.40 -14.22 12.60
C TYR A 206 -5.87 -14.34 12.51
N PHE A 207 -5.34 -14.87 11.41
CA PHE A 207 -3.89 -15.05 11.26
C PHE A 207 -3.12 -13.74 10.99
N VAL A 208 -3.69 -12.79 10.24
CA VAL A 208 -2.96 -11.60 9.80
C VAL A 208 -3.32 -10.36 10.62
N VAL A 209 -4.60 -10.15 10.91
CA VAL A 209 -5.12 -8.94 11.58
C VAL A 209 -5.06 -9.11 13.09
N GLU A 210 -5.76 -10.10 13.64
CA GLU A 210 -5.76 -10.36 15.09
C GLU A 210 -4.47 -11.03 15.56
N ARG A 211 -3.80 -11.77 14.67
CA ARG A 211 -2.63 -12.62 14.97
C ARG A 211 -2.91 -13.64 16.08
N ASP A 212 -4.15 -14.11 16.14
CA ASP A 212 -4.62 -15.12 17.06
C ASP A 212 -4.52 -16.50 16.39
N LEU A 213 -3.35 -17.13 16.57
CA LEU A 213 -3.04 -18.42 15.97
C LEU A 213 -4.00 -19.51 16.48
N GLU A 214 -4.30 -19.52 17.77
CA GLU A 214 -5.14 -20.54 18.40
C GLU A 214 -6.57 -20.49 17.87
N LYS A 215 -7.20 -19.30 17.85
CA LYS A 215 -8.55 -19.16 17.27
C LYS A 215 -8.57 -19.51 15.80
N GLY A 216 -7.59 -19.06 15.02
CA GLY A 216 -7.49 -19.39 13.60
C GLY A 216 -7.40 -20.90 13.37
N LEU A 217 -6.58 -21.62 14.14
CA LEU A 217 -6.46 -23.07 14.07
C LEU A 217 -7.75 -23.80 14.49
N LYS A 218 -8.42 -23.35 15.57
CA LYS A 218 -9.71 -23.92 15.99
C LYS A 218 -10.78 -23.78 14.91
N ILE A 219 -10.88 -22.61 14.29
CA ILE A 219 -11.82 -22.36 13.18
C ILE A 219 -11.48 -23.25 11.99
N MET A 220 -10.19 -23.35 11.64
CA MET A 220 -9.73 -24.18 10.54
C MET A 220 -10.04 -25.67 10.76
N ASN A 221 -9.76 -26.19 11.95
CA ASN A 221 -10.04 -27.59 12.29
C ASN A 221 -11.53 -27.89 12.27
N ARG A 222 -12.36 -27.05 12.91
CA ARG A 222 -13.82 -27.19 12.86
C ARG A 222 -14.37 -27.12 11.45
N TYR A 223 -13.80 -26.26 10.61
CA TYR A 223 -14.20 -26.16 9.21
C TYR A 223 -13.92 -27.48 8.47
N PHE A 224 -12.71 -28.03 8.56
CA PHE A 224 -12.37 -29.29 7.89
C PHE A 224 -13.04 -30.53 8.54
N GLU A 225 -13.45 -30.46 9.80
CA GLU A 225 -14.30 -31.49 10.43
C GLU A 225 -15.74 -31.43 9.91
N ALA A 226 -16.28 -30.22 9.69
CA ALA A 226 -17.67 -30.02 9.30
C ALA A 226 -17.92 -30.09 7.79
N THR A 227 -16.86 -30.05 6.96
CA THR A 227 -16.98 -30.07 5.50
C THR A 227 -16.15 -31.19 4.89
N ASP A 228 -16.81 -32.14 4.21
CA ASP A 228 -16.15 -33.22 3.47
C ASP A 228 -15.47 -32.75 2.17
N THR A 229 -15.77 -31.53 1.71
CA THR A 229 -15.26 -30.98 0.46
C THR A 229 -13.85 -30.43 0.60
N LYS A 230 -12.93 -30.93 -0.24
CA LYS A 230 -11.59 -30.39 -0.39
C LYS A 230 -11.64 -28.99 -0.98
N LEU A 231 -11.00 -28.02 -0.30
CA LEU A 231 -10.82 -26.68 -0.85
C LEU A 231 -9.94 -26.71 -2.12
N PRO A 232 -10.16 -25.78 -3.05
CA PRO A 232 -9.29 -25.63 -4.21
C PRO A 232 -7.82 -25.43 -3.80
N PRO A 233 -6.85 -26.01 -4.54
CA PRO A 233 -5.42 -25.95 -4.20
C PRO A 233 -4.89 -24.53 -3.91
N HIS A 234 -5.30 -23.54 -4.71
CA HIS A 234 -4.88 -22.15 -4.54
C HIS A 234 -5.39 -21.53 -3.22
N ARG A 235 -6.57 -21.94 -2.72
CA ARG A 235 -7.08 -21.48 -1.42
C ARG A 235 -6.31 -22.09 -0.27
N ILE A 236 -5.87 -23.35 -0.41
CA ILE A 236 -4.99 -24.00 0.57
C ILE A 236 -3.64 -23.28 0.66
N ASP A 237 -3.03 -22.93 -0.49
CA ASP A 237 -1.76 -22.17 -0.49
C ASP A 237 -1.92 -20.81 0.19
N ASP A 238 -3.05 -20.14 -0.04
CA ASP A 238 -3.39 -18.86 0.59
C ASP A 238 -3.58 -18.96 2.11
N ILE A 239 -4.22 -20.02 2.58
CA ILE A 239 -4.41 -20.32 4.02
C ILE A 239 -3.06 -20.68 4.65
N ASN A 240 -2.29 -21.57 4.03
CA ASN A 240 -0.96 -21.98 4.50
C ASN A 240 -0.02 -20.77 4.60
N LEU A 241 -0.02 -19.87 3.60
CA LEU A 241 0.77 -18.65 3.64
C LEU A 241 0.35 -17.71 4.78
N ALA A 242 -0.96 -17.56 5.03
CA ALA A 242 -1.46 -16.74 6.13
C ALA A 242 -1.07 -17.33 7.49
N PHE A 243 -1.24 -18.63 7.68
CA PHE A 243 -0.79 -19.37 8.85
C PHE A 243 0.72 -19.21 9.08
N LEU A 244 1.56 -19.47 8.07
CA LEU A 244 3.01 -19.36 8.18
C LEU A 244 3.45 -17.93 8.52
N LYS A 245 2.79 -16.90 7.98
CA LYS A 245 3.03 -15.51 8.35
C LYS A 245 2.70 -15.24 9.82
N CYS A 246 1.54 -15.72 10.29
CA CYS A 246 1.15 -15.59 11.69
C CYS A 246 2.13 -16.30 12.62
N LEU A 247 2.45 -17.55 12.32
CA LEU A 247 3.41 -18.36 13.05
C LEU A 247 4.78 -17.66 13.11
N SER A 248 5.25 -17.13 11.98
CA SER A 248 6.54 -16.42 11.93
C SER A 248 6.60 -15.13 12.76
N ALA A 249 5.44 -14.57 13.13
CA ALA A 249 5.36 -13.40 14.00
C ALA A 249 5.32 -13.79 15.50
N THR A 250 5.12 -15.06 15.82
CA THR A 250 5.13 -15.56 17.20
C THR A 250 6.57 -15.66 17.71
N PRO A 251 6.91 -15.08 18.88
CA PRO A 251 8.29 -15.11 19.40
C PRO A 251 8.86 -16.51 19.60
N ALA A 252 8.01 -17.50 19.91
CA ALA A 252 8.42 -18.90 20.10
C ALA A 252 8.70 -19.64 18.78
N ALA A 253 8.30 -19.11 17.63
CA ALA A 253 8.48 -19.77 16.34
C ALA A 253 9.90 -19.54 15.81
N THR A 254 10.82 -20.44 16.16
CA THR A 254 12.17 -20.43 15.61
C THR A 254 12.14 -20.71 14.10
N PRO A 255 13.19 -20.32 13.34
CA PRO A 255 13.28 -20.65 11.91
C PRO A 255 13.12 -22.15 11.63
N GLN A 256 13.60 -23.00 12.56
CA GLN A 256 13.47 -24.45 12.50
C GLN A 256 12.01 -24.90 12.49
N VAL A 257 11.18 -24.33 13.37
CA VAL A 257 9.75 -24.61 13.42
C VAL A 257 9.11 -24.25 12.07
N LEU A 258 9.42 -23.08 11.52
CA LEU A 258 8.87 -22.65 10.24
C LEU A 258 9.30 -23.56 9.08
N VAL A 259 10.58 -23.92 9.01
CA VAL A 259 11.11 -24.83 8.00
C VAL A 259 10.42 -26.20 8.10
N SER A 260 10.23 -26.74 9.30
CA SER A 260 9.49 -27.97 9.53
C SER A 260 8.06 -27.90 9.00
N TYR A 261 7.31 -26.84 9.31
CA TYR A 261 5.96 -26.65 8.77
C TYR A 261 5.97 -26.54 7.24
N VAL A 262 6.92 -25.83 6.63
CA VAL A 262 7.02 -25.72 5.17
C VAL A 262 7.31 -27.09 4.54
N LEU A 263 8.22 -27.88 5.12
CA LEU A 263 8.53 -29.22 4.62
C LEU A 263 7.34 -30.17 4.72
N THR A 264 6.59 -30.13 5.81
CA THR A 264 5.41 -30.97 5.98
C THR A 264 4.25 -30.52 5.08
N MET A 265 4.01 -29.21 4.95
CA MET A 265 2.98 -28.67 4.05
C MET A 265 3.35 -28.84 2.57
N TYR A 266 4.64 -28.76 2.24
CA TYR A 266 5.15 -28.87 0.88
C TYR A 266 6.28 -29.92 0.82
N PRO A 267 5.97 -31.22 0.71
CA PRO A 267 6.99 -32.27 0.75
C PRO A 267 8.11 -32.13 -0.30
N ARG A 268 7.81 -31.58 -1.49
CA ARG A 268 8.83 -31.31 -2.52
C ARG A 268 9.73 -30.11 -2.25
N SER A 269 9.46 -29.34 -1.20
CA SER A 269 10.25 -28.15 -0.86
C SER A 269 11.67 -28.48 -0.39
N TYR A 270 11.96 -29.71 0.04
CA TYR A 270 13.26 -30.09 0.59
C TYR A 270 14.43 -29.67 -0.32
N ARG A 271 14.42 -30.11 -1.57
CA ARG A 271 15.51 -29.82 -2.52
C ARG A 271 15.69 -28.32 -2.75
N VAL A 272 14.60 -27.57 -2.79
CA VAL A 272 14.67 -26.12 -3.00
C VAL A 272 15.15 -25.41 -1.75
N LEU A 273 14.69 -25.79 -0.57
CA LEU A 273 15.18 -25.24 0.69
C LEU A 273 16.67 -25.55 0.89
N GLU A 274 17.15 -26.70 0.42
CA GLU A 274 18.57 -27.04 0.39
C GLU A 274 19.35 -26.15 -0.60
N GLN A 275 18.91 -26.08 -1.86
CA GLN A 275 19.55 -25.27 -2.91
C GLN A 275 19.68 -23.80 -2.53
N VAL A 276 18.63 -23.23 -1.92
CA VAL A 276 18.59 -21.83 -1.53
C VAL A 276 19.25 -21.56 -0.16
N GLY A 277 19.93 -22.56 0.40
CA GLY A 277 20.74 -22.48 1.62
C GLY A 277 19.94 -22.39 2.92
N LEU A 278 18.64 -22.70 2.90
CA LEU A 278 17.75 -22.64 4.07
C LEU A 278 17.80 -23.91 4.94
N LEU A 279 18.14 -25.08 4.38
CA LEU A 279 18.35 -26.31 5.16
C LEU A 279 19.79 -26.48 5.64
N SER A 280 20.77 -25.93 4.92
CA SER A 280 22.18 -26.27 5.06
C SER A 280 22.98 -25.33 5.97
N MET A 281 22.31 -24.42 6.70
CA MET A 281 23.03 -23.27 7.23
C MET A 281 23.98 -23.62 8.40
N ILE A 282 25.29 -23.56 8.18
CA ILE A 282 26.32 -23.05 9.12
C ILE A 282 27.33 -22.21 8.33
N TYR A 283 27.64 -21.00 8.77
CA TYR A 283 28.74 -20.22 8.21
C TYR A 283 29.46 -19.43 9.30
N GLU A 284 30.33 -20.09 10.07
CA GLU A 284 30.94 -19.52 11.28
C GLU A 284 32.19 -18.68 11.05
N ASN A 285 32.44 -17.80 12.02
CA ASN A 285 33.76 -17.69 12.67
C ASN A 285 33.65 -17.11 14.09
N ARG A 286 32.53 -17.22 14.82
CA ARG A 286 32.39 -18.28 15.84
C ARG A 286 30.94 -18.28 16.37
N CYS A 287 30.24 -19.37 16.07
CA CYS A 287 28.92 -19.84 16.50
C CYS A 287 27.63 -19.02 16.28
N GLY A 288 26.86 -19.48 15.27
CA GLY A 288 25.41 -19.29 15.04
C GLY A 288 25.07 -18.83 13.61
N PRO A 289 24.05 -19.36 12.90
CA PRO A 289 23.12 -20.49 13.15
C PRO A 289 23.58 -21.82 12.51
N ILE A 290 23.22 -22.97 13.10
CA ILE A 290 23.51 -24.32 12.59
C ILE A 290 22.24 -25.13 12.32
N PHE A 291 22.07 -25.67 11.11
CA PHE A 291 21.15 -26.79 10.81
C PHE A 291 21.97 -28.00 10.35
N ARG A 292 22.41 -28.83 11.31
CA ARG A 292 23.37 -29.90 11.01
C ARG A 292 22.75 -31.15 10.41
N ARG A 293 21.47 -31.44 10.62
CA ARG A 293 20.81 -32.65 10.09
C ARG A 293 19.29 -32.49 9.98
N PRO A 294 18.62 -33.20 9.04
CA PRO A 294 17.17 -33.37 9.04
C PRO A 294 16.62 -34.02 10.34
N GLU A 295 17.47 -34.68 11.14
CA GLU A 295 17.14 -35.24 12.46
C GLU A 295 16.69 -34.19 13.50
N LEU A 296 17.03 -32.91 13.30
CA LEU A 296 16.58 -31.82 14.17
C LEU A 296 15.21 -31.27 13.74
N LEU A 297 14.74 -31.57 12.52
CA LEU A 297 13.47 -31.02 12.05
C LEU A 297 12.32 -31.66 12.82
N LEU A 298 11.46 -30.80 13.38
CA LEU A 298 10.20 -31.23 13.95
C LEU A 298 9.32 -31.85 12.86
N LYS A 299 8.50 -32.83 13.25
CA LYS A 299 7.42 -33.38 12.43
C LYS A 299 6.09 -32.83 12.93
N PRO A 300 5.71 -31.60 12.54
CA PRO A 300 4.44 -31.04 12.96
C PRO A 300 3.29 -31.93 12.46
N ASN A 301 2.30 -32.13 13.33
CA ASN A 301 1.07 -32.81 12.95
C ASN A 301 0.22 -31.84 12.13
N ILE A 302 0.15 -32.07 10.81
CA ILE A 302 -0.61 -31.26 9.86
C ILE A 302 -1.65 -32.17 9.23
N ARG A 303 -2.89 -31.69 9.12
CA ARG A 303 -3.95 -32.46 8.47
C ARG A 303 -3.67 -32.62 6.96
N ASP A 304 -4.05 -33.76 6.40
CA ASP A 304 -3.77 -34.11 5.01
C ASP A 304 -4.37 -33.12 4.00
N GLU A 305 -5.48 -32.46 4.34
CA GLU A 305 -6.13 -31.46 3.47
C GLU A 305 -5.27 -30.20 3.26
N LEU A 306 -4.33 -29.94 4.17
CA LEU A 306 -3.39 -28.81 4.11
C LEU A 306 -2.06 -29.17 3.43
N VAL A 307 -1.82 -30.46 3.17
CA VAL A 307 -0.60 -30.94 2.52
C VAL A 307 -0.69 -30.71 1.01
N CYS A 308 0.20 -29.89 0.49
CA CYS A 308 0.23 -29.49 -0.91
C CYS A 308 0.88 -30.52 -1.86
N GLY A 309 1.26 -31.71 -1.34
CA GLY A 309 1.73 -32.86 -2.11
C GLY A 309 2.90 -32.54 -3.04
N ASN A 310 2.70 -32.73 -4.35
CA ASN A 310 3.71 -32.50 -5.39
C ASN A 310 3.93 -31.03 -5.77
N ARG A 311 3.23 -30.08 -5.15
CA ARG A 311 3.38 -28.65 -5.47
C ARG A 311 4.63 -28.06 -4.83
N MET A 312 5.25 -27.16 -5.58
CA MET A 312 6.36 -26.34 -5.10
C MET A 312 5.84 -25.21 -4.20
N PRO A 313 6.49 -24.90 -3.06
CA PRO A 313 6.15 -23.72 -2.27
C PRO A 313 6.29 -22.45 -3.12
N PRO A 314 5.31 -21.54 -3.08
CA PRO A 314 5.44 -20.22 -3.70
C PRO A 314 6.64 -19.44 -3.13
N LEU A 315 7.27 -18.57 -3.94
CA LEU A 315 8.40 -17.73 -3.48
C LEU A 315 8.06 -16.86 -2.26
N VAL A 316 6.79 -16.49 -2.11
CA VAL A 316 6.30 -15.75 -0.94
C VAL A 316 6.33 -16.57 0.34
N VAL A 317 6.25 -17.91 0.26
CA VAL A 317 6.49 -18.83 1.38
C VAL A 317 7.97 -18.84 1.74
N LEU A 318 8.86 -18.95 0.74
CA LEU A 318 10.31 -18.86 0.98
C LEU A 318 10.69 -17.52 1.62
N ALA A 319 10.07 -16.42 1.20
CA ALA A 319 10.29 -15.10 1.79
C ALA A 319 9.94 -15.04 3.29
N VAL A 320 8.94 -15.81 3.75
CA VAL A 320 8.61 -15.92 5.19
C VAL A 320 9.74 -16.63 5.94
N VAL A 321 10.28 -17.72 5.38
CA VAL A 321 11.40 -18.45 5.99
C VAL A 321 12.65 -17.58 6.05
N TYR A 322 13.01 -16.92 4.93
CA TYR A 322 14.11 -15.96 4.88
C TYR A 322 13.95 -14.83 5.88
N ARG A 323 12.73 -14.28 6.01
CA ARG A 323 12.46 -13.23 6.98
C ARG A 323 12.73 -13.71 8.40
N SER A 324 12.23 -14.87 8.79
CA SER A 324 12.48 -15.41 10.13
C SER A 324 13.97 -15.66 10.35
N LEU A 325 14.65 -16.27 9.38
CA LEU A 325 16.09 -16.48 9.45
C LEU A 325 16.85 -15.16 9.62
N LEU A 326 16.70 -14.21 8.69
CA LEU A 326 17.43 -12.95 8.70
C LEU A 326 17.16 -12.11 9.96
N PHE A 327 15.90 -11.97 10.37
CA PHE A 327 15.55 -11.04 11.45
C PHE A 327 15.60 -11.66 12.85
N SER A 328 15.40 -12.98 12.97
CA SER A 328 15.45 -13.68 14.27
C SER A 328 16.87 -14.16 14.61
N THR A 329 17.61 -14.73 13.66
CA THR A 329 18.98 -15.22 13.93
C THR A 329 20.05 -14.17 13.70
N ARG A 330 19.71 -13.11 12.95
CA ARG A 330 20.58 -11.96 12.63
C ARG A 330 21.95 -12.39 12.08
N PRO A 331 21.99 -13.07 10.93
CA PRO A 331 23.23 -13.53 10.35
C PRO A 331 24.17 -12.37 10.02
N SER A 332 25.48 -12.62 10.11
CA SER A 332 26.51 -11.64 9.78
C SER A 332 26.41 -11.19 8.31
N LYS A 333 27.09 -10.10 7.98
CA LYS A 333 27.17 -9.59 6.60
C LYS A 333 27.69 -10.65 5.62
N LEU A 334 28.69 -11.44 6.03
CA LEU A 334 29.26 -12.50 5.18
C LEU A 334 28.25 -13.62 4.97
N GLN A 335 27.61 -14.08 6.05
CA GLN A 335 26.57 -15.10 5.99
C GLN A 335 25.41 -14.67 5.09
N THR A 336 24.98 -13.41 5.23
CA THR A 336 23.93 -12.82 4.37
C THR A 336 24.35 -12.78 2.90
N LYS A 337 25.63 -12.48 2.61
CA LYS A 337 26.17 -12.50 1.23
C LYS A 337 26.05 -13.89 0.61
N VAL A 338 26.50 -14.91 1.34
CA VAL A 338 26.52 -16.30 0.88
C VAL A 338 25.09 -16.80 0.65
N LEU A 339 24.21 -16.54 1.62
CA LEU A 339 22.80 -16.91 1.52
C LEU A 339 22.10 -16.23 0.33
N PHE A 340 22.43 -14.96 0.06
CA PHE A 340 21.90 -14.26 -1.10
C PHE A 340 22.45 -14.82 -2.42
N ALA A 341 23.71 -15.27 -2.46
CA ALA A 341 24.28 -15.90 -3.65
C ALA A 341 23.55 -17.21 -4.01
N HIS A 342 23.26 -18.07 -3.02
CA HIS A 342 22.44 -19.27 -3.22
C HIS A 342 21.05 -18.95 -3.77
N TYR A 343 20.42 -17.88 -3.26
CA TYR A 343 19.16 -17.41 -3.82
C TYR A 343 19.31 -16.94 -5.27
N LEU A 344 20.38 -16.20 -5.60
CA LEU A 344 20.65 -15.75 -6.97
C LEU A 344 20.84 -16.92 -7.95
N ASP A 345 21.60 -17.94 -7.56
CA ASP A 345 21.82 -19.14 -8.39
C ASP A 345 20.48 -19.89 -8.65
N PHE A 346 19.61 -19.94 -7.64
CA PHE A 346 18.29 -20.55 -7.78
C PHE A 346 17.38 -19.80 -8.76
N ILE A 347 17.33 -18.47 -8.69
CA ILE A 347 16.45 -17.67 -9.56
C ILE A 347 16.97 -17.54 -10.99
N GLU A 348 18.26 -17.76 -11.21
CA GLU A 348 18.86 -17.82 -12.55
C GLU A 348 18.31 -19.01 -13.35
N THR A 349 18.10 -20.15 -12.67
CA THR A 349 17.49 -21.34 -13.26
C THR A 349 15.96 -21.34 -13.16
N ASN A 350 15.38 -20.53 -12.26
CA ASN A 350 13.94 -20.45 -12.01
C ASN A 350 13.49 -18.97 -11.92
N PRO A 351 13.24 -18.30 -13.07
CA PRO A 351 12.92 -16.88 -13.10
C PRO A 351 11.75 -16.55 -12.19
N PRO A 352 11.91 -15.62 -11.23
CA PRO A 352 10.92 -15.42 -10.20
C PRO A 352 9.76 -14.57 -10.71
N SER A 353 8.56 -14.92 -10.28
CA SER A 353 7.34 -14.10 -10.47
C SER A 353 7.19 -13.01 -9.40
N SER A 354 8.05 -13.00 -8.37
CA SER A 354 7.98 -12.09 -7.21
C SER A 354 9.37 -11.72 -6.68
N THR A 355 9.55 -10.47 -6.23
CA THR A 355 10.79 -10.00 -5.59
C THR A 355 10.75 -10.04 -4.06
N ALA A 356 9.77 -10.72 -3.46
CA ALA A 356 9.58 -10.69 -2.01
C ALA A 356 10.82 -11.15 -1.22
N VAL A 357 11.59 -12.10 -1.75
CA VAL A 357 12.84 -12.56 -1.13
C VAL A 357 13.92 -11.46 -1.19
N LEU A 358 14.13 -10.84 -2.36
CA LEU A 358 15.04 -9.69 -2.52
C LEU A 358 14.71 -8.58 -1.51
N ASP A 359 13.43 -8.23 -1.37
CA ASP A 359 12.98 -7.20 -0.43
C ASP A 359 13.37 -7.51 1.03
N MET A 360 13.39 -8.80 1.42
CA MET A 360 13.81 -9.21 2.76
C MET A 360 15.31 -8.96 2.96
N PHE A 361 16.15 -9.35 1.99
CA PHE A 361 17.60 -9.11 2.05
C PHE A 361 17.95 -7.62 2.08
N LEU A 362 17.32 -6.82 1.20
CA LEU A 362 17.52 -5.38 1.15
C LEU A 362 17.09 -4.72 2.47
N SER A 363 15.89 -5.06 2.96
CA SER A 363 15.38 -4.55 4.23
C SER A 363 16.26 -4.93 5.41
N TYR A 364 16.80 -6.16 5.42
CA TYR A 364 17.67 -6.63 6.50
C TYR A 364 19.01 -5.88 6.53
N MET A 365 19.68 -5.78 5.38
CA MET A 365 20.95 -5.05 5.27
C MET A 365 20.81 -3.57 5.60
N ASP A 366 19.67 -2.99 5.24
CA ASP A 366 19.38 -1.59 5.52
C ASP A 366 19.00 -1.33 7.00
N ARG A 367 18.09 -2.14 7.56
CA ARG A 367 17.52 -1.88 8.90
C ARG A 367 18.32 -2.47 10.05
N VAL A 368 18.97 -3.61 9.86
CA VAL A 368 19.70 -4.31 10.93
C VAL A 368 21.19 -4.00 10.87
N HIS A 369 21.81 -4.13 9.70
CA HIS A 369 23.24 -3.89 9.55
C HIS A 369 23.59 -2.42 9.27
N HIS A 370 22.61 -1.58 8.87
CA HIS A 370 22.81 -0.20 8.46
C HIS A 370 23.90 -0.04 7.38
N ARG A 371 23.96 -0.98 6.42
CA ARG A 371 24.96 -0.99 5.33
C ARG A 371 24.30 -0.75 3.96
N PRO A 372 23.89 0.49 3.63
CA PRO A 372 23.21 0.78 2.36
C PRO A 372 24.07 0.51 1.12
N VAL A 373 25.39 0.71 1.21
CA VAL A 373 26.33 0.36 0.12
C VAL A 373 26.33 -1.14 -0.18
N PHE A 374 26.20 -1.97 0.86
CA PHE A 374 26.14 -3.41 0.67
C PHE A 374 24.78 -3.85 0.13
N ALA A 375 23.69 -3.29 0.65
CA ALA A 375 22.35 -3.53 0.11
C ALA A 375 22.26 -3.17 -1.38
N ALA A 376 22.88 -2.05 -1.78
CA ALA A 376 22.96 -1.64 -3.18
C ALA A 376 23.72 -2.64 -4.06
N ARG A 377 24.83 -3.21 -3.58
CA ARG A 377 25.55 -4.28 -4.28
C ARG A 377 24.69 -5.52 -4.48
N LEU A 378 23.91 -5.93 -3.48
CA LEU A 378 22.99 -7.06 -3.63
C LEU A 378 21.93 -6.77 -4.71
N LEU A 379 21.38 -5.56 -4.73
CA LEU A 379 20.43 -5.13 -5.76
C LEU A 379 21.07 -5.11 -7.15
N GLU A 380 22.29 -4.59 -7.29
CA GLU A 380 23.02 -4.59 -8.55
C GLU A 380 23.27 -6.02 -9.07
N SER A 381 23.74 -6.94 -8.22
CA SER A 381 23.95 -8.35 -8.60
C SER A 381 22.66 -9.03 -9.04
N PHE A 382 21.54 -8.71 -8.38
CA PHE A 382 20.22 -9.20 -8.79
C PHE A 382 19.81 -8.69 -10.19
N LEU A 383 20.06 -7.40 -10.46
CA LEU A 383 19.75 -6.79 -11.75
C LEU A 383 20.65 -7.31 -12.88
N GLU A 384 21.92 -7.61 -12.58
CA GLU A 384 22.89 -8.13 -13.55
C GLU A 384 22.57 -9.55 -14.00
N ARG A 385 22.13 -10.42 -13.08
CA ARG A 385 21.74 -11.80 -13.41
C ARG A 385 20.39 -11.93 -14.11
N GLY A 386 19.77 -10.82 -14.50
CA GLY A 386 18.48 -10.83 -15.19
C GLY A 386 17.33 -11.42 -14.35
N GLY A 387 17.47 -11.43 -13.02
CA GLY A 387 16.64 -12.20 -12.08
C GLY A 387 15.18 -11.76 -11.93
N PHE A 388 14.58 -11.11 -12.92
CA PHE A 388 13.17 -10.76 -12.92
C PHE A 388 12.57 -10.95 -14.31
N SER A 389 11.46 -11.70 -14.40
CA SER A 389 10.68 -11.74 -15.65
C SER A 389 10.14 -10.33 -15.96
N LYS A 390 9.88 -10.00 -17.23
CA LYS A 390 9.19 -8.75 -17.61
C LYS A 390 7.85 -8.55 -16.87
N ALA A 391 7.26 -9.63 -16.33
CA ALA A 391 6.03 -9.62 -15.55
C ALA A 391 6.25 -9.36 -14.04
N ALA A 392 7.45 -9.56 -13.50
CA ALA A 392 7.73 -9.38 -12.08
C ALA A 392 7.89 -7.90 -11.73
N LYS A 393 7.02 -7.39 -10.85
CA LYS A 393 7.11 -6.03 -10.32
C LYS A 393 8.03 -6.00 -9.11
N ILE A 394 9.13 -5.25 -9.20
CA ILE A 394 9.98 -4.98 -8.03
C ILE A 394 9.21 -4.07 -7.07
N HIS A 395 9.06 -4.46 -5.82
CA HIS A 395 8.43 -3.60 -4.82
C HIS A 395 9.33 -2.41 -4.48
N SER A 396 8.79 -1.20 -4.62
CA SER A 396 9.57 0.03 -4.50
C SER A 396 10.00 0.38 -3.08
N THR A 397 9.33 -0.14 -2.04
CA THR A 397 9.55 0.31 -0.66
C THR A 397 10.97 0.06 -0.14
N ALA A 398 11.50 -1.16 -0.29
CA ALA A 398 12.84 -1.50 0.20
C ALA A 398 13.92 -0.81 -0.64
N VAL A 399 13.73 -0.78 -1.97
CA VAL A 399 14.65 -0.13 -2.90
C VAL A 399 14.72 1.38 -2.66
N ASN A 400 13.58 2.06 -2.46
CA ASN A 400 13.53 3.49 -2.16
C ASN A 400 14.27 3.81 -0.86
N ALA A 401 14.16 2.96 0.17
CA ALA A 401 14.89 3.12 1.42
C ALA A 401 16.41 2.99 1.22
N VAL A 402 16.84 1.96 0.48
CA VAL A 402 18.25 1.72 0.14
C VAL A 402 18.82 2.90 -0.65
N LEU A 403 18.14 3.36 -1.71
CA LEU A 403 18.59 4.50 -2.53
C LEU A 403 18.69 5.79 -1.72
N SER A 404 17.68 6.09 -0.90
CA SER A 404 17.66 7.27 -0.05
C SER A 404 18.86 7.29 0.91
N ARG A 405 19.20 6.15 1.51
CA ARG A 405 20.32 6.06 2.46
C ARG A 405 21.67 5.95 1.76
N LEU A 406 21.74 5.28 0.62
CA LEU A 406 22.94 5.20 -0.20
C LEU A 406 23.39 6.59 -0.64
N ALA A 407 22.46 7.47 -1.01
CA ALA A 407 22.77 8.83 -1.41
C ALA A 407 23.58 9.62 -0.36
N SER A 408 23.38 9.33 0.93
CA SER A 408 24.16 9.97 2.01
C SER A 408 25.63 9.56 2.06
N ARG A 409 25.97 8.41 1.45
CA ARG A 409 27.29 7.78 1.44
C ARG A 409 27.97 7.89 0.07
N ASP A 410 27.20 7.70 -1.00
CA ASP A 410 27.66 7.66 -2.38
C ASP A 410 26.48 8.04 -3.29
N VAL A 411 26.31 9.35 -3.53
CA VAL A 411 25.19 9.89 -4.30
C VAL A 411 25.30 9.57 -5.78
N ALA A 412 26.51 9.52 -6.34
CA ALA A 412 26.74 9.17 -7.73
C ALA A 412 26.26 7.75 -8.03
N ARG A 413 26.64 6.78 -7.18
CA ARG A 413 26.16 5.40 -7.29
C ARG A 413 24.64 5.29 -7.10
N ALA A 414 24.09 6.02 -6.15
CA ALA A 414 22.64 6.01 -5.91
C ALA A 414 21.85 6.54 -7.10
N VAL A 415 22.31 7.63 -7.72
CA VAL A 415 21.71 8.20 -8.94
C VAL A 415 21.87 7.23 -10.11
N GLY A 416 23.05 6.63 -10.30
CA GLY A 416 23.29 5.63 -11.34
C GLY A 416 22.35 4.43 -11.22
N LEU A 417 22.16 3.91 -10.00
CA LEU A 417 21.24 2.80 -9.74
C LEU A 417 19.78 3.21 -9.95
N ALA A 418 19.38 4.41 -9.52
CA ALA A 418 18.04 4.93 -9.78
C ALA A 418 17.75 5.08 -11.28
N ASN A 419 18.73 5.52 -12.08
CA ASN A 419 18.58 5.62 -13.52
C ASN A 419 18.36 4.25 -14.20
N ARG A 420 19.05 3.19 -13.74
CA ARG A 420 18.80 1.81 -14.20
C ARG A 420 17.38 1.32 -13.86
N LEU A 421 16.83 1.79 -12.74
CA LEU A 421 15.55 1.35 -12.19
C LEU A 421 14.35 2.20 -12.63
N ARG A 422 14.57 3.32 -13.34
CA ARG A 422 13.53 4.35 -13.63
C ARG A 422 12.30 3.83 -14.37
N ASN A 423 12.46 2.78 -15.17
CA ASN A 423 11.39 2.15 -15.94
C ASN A 423 10.82 0.89 -15.26
N ILE A 424 11.38 0.53 -14.09
CA ILE A 424 11.07 -0.72 -13.37
C ILE A 424 10.27 -0.43 -12.10
N ILE A 425 10.58 0.67 -11.40
CA ILE A 425 9.91 1.03 -10.14
C ILE A 425 9.51 2.51 -10.09
N CYS A 426 8.51 2.80 -9.26
CA CYS A 426 8.14 4.16 -8.89
C CYS A 426 8.94 4.62 -7.66
N PHE A 427 9.67 5.71 -7.79
CA PHE A 427 10.41 6.33 -6.68
C PHE A 427 9.49 7.18 -5.81
N ASP A 428 9.73 7.15 -4.50
CA ASP A 428 9.03 8.03 -3.57
C ASP A 428 9.74 9.39 -3.44
N ALA A 429 9.03 10.36 -2.87
CA ALA A 429 9.57 11.70 -2.60
C ALA A 429 10.85 11.69 -1.73
N ARG A 430 11.07 10.62 -0.92
CA ARG A 430 12.25 10.51 -0.05
C ARG A 430 13.52 10.31 -0.84
N VAL A 431 13.46 9.52 -1.91
CA VAL A 431 14.61 9.30 -2.80
C VAL A 431 15.03 10.62 -3.45
N PHE A 432 14.08 11.34 -4.05
CA PHE A 432 14.35 12.63 -4.69
C PHE A 432 14.90 13.66 -3.70
N TYR A 433 14.26 13.79 -2.53
CA TYR A 433 14.76 14.66 -1.47
C TYR A 433 16.21 14.32 -1.06
N SER A 434 16.52 13.02 -0.89
CA SER A 434 17.87 12.60 -0.51
C SER A 434 18.90 12.93 -1.61
N PHE A 435 18.54 12.78 -2.88
CA PHE A 435 19.41 13.19 -3.99
C PHE A 435 19.66 14.69 -4.00
N VAL A 436 18.61 15.51 -3.84
CA VAL A 436 18.74 16.97 -3.78
C VAL A 436 19.73 17.39 -2.68
N CYS A 437 19.53 16.91 -1.45
CA CYS A 437 20.38 17.30 -0.32
C CYS A 437 21.84 16.83 -0.50
N ASN A 438 22.05 15.61 -1.00
CA ASN A 438 23.40 15.05 -1.08
C ASN A 438 24.18 15.54 -2.30
N LEU A 439 23.52 15.83 -3.43
CA LEU A 439 24.14 16.48 -4.59
C LEU A 439 24.53 17.93 -4.26
N ASP A 440 23.64 18.69 -3.61
CA ASP A 440 23.98 20.06 -3.15
C ASP A 440 25.18 20.05 -2.20
N ARG A 441 25.21 19.10 -1.26
CA ARG A 441 26.30 18.98 -0.29
C ARG A 441 27.66 18.77 -0.95
N ILE A 442 27.73 18.09 -2.10
CA ILE A 442 28.99 17.85 -2.83
C ILE A 442 29.26 18.91 -3.91
N GLY A 443 28.45 19.97 -4.02
CA GLY A 443 28.63 21.07 -4.97
C GLY A 443 27.95 20.86 -6.33
N GLU A 444 27.30 19.72 -6.56
CA GLU A 444 26.58 19.38 -7.80
C GLU A 444 25.19 20.04 -7.86
N THR A 445 25.17 21.37 -7.79
CA THR A 445 23.94 22.17 -7.61
C THR A 445 22.98 22.09 -8.81
N ASP A 446 23.48 22.01 -10.04
CA ASP A 446 22.65 21.86 -11.24
C ASP A 446 21.98 20.48 -11.29
N ALA A 447 22.72 19.42 -10.98
CA ALA A 447 22.15 18.08 -10.86
C ALA A 447 21.12 18.00 -9.73
N ALA A 448 21.40 18.66 -8.58
CA ALA A 448 20.46 18.77 -7.47
C ALA A 448 19.16 19.48 -7.90
N ARG A 449 19.25 20.54 -8.71
CA ARG A 449 18.09 21.25 -9.25
C ARG A 449 17.20 20.37 -10.13
N VAL A 450 17.78 19.48 -10.94
CA VAL A 450 17.00 18.51 -11.74
C VAL A 450 16.15 17.60 -10.85
N PHE A 451 16.73 17.06 -9.79
CA PHE A 451 15.98 16.21 -8.84
C PHE A 451 14.99 17.00 -7.98
N TYR A 452 15.29 18.27 -7.72
CA TYR A 452 14.38 19.19 -7.04
C TYR A 452 13.10 19.42 -7.86
N ASN A 453 13.22 19.64 -9.16
CA ASN A 453 12.05 19.78 -10.05
C ASN A 453 11.22 18.49 -10.09
N LYS A 454 11.87 17.32 -10.18
CA LYS A 454 11.18 16.01 -10.10
C LYS A 454 10.45 15.81 -8.77
N LEU A 455 11.02 16.29 -7.66
CA LEU A 455 10.37 16.26 -6.35
C LEU A 455 9.09 17.12 -6.34
N LEU A 456 9.13 18.31 -6.92
CA LEU A 456 7.97 19.19 -7.04
C LEU A 456 6.87 18.58 -7.92
N GLU A 457 7.23 18.00 -9.07
CA GLU A 457 6.30 17.29 -9.96
C GLU A 457 5.64 16.09 -9.26
N HIS A 458 6.43 15.28 -8.55
CA HIS A 458 5.92 14.15 -7.79
C HIS A 458 4.96 14.60 -6.67
N GLN A 459 5.23 15.73 -6.01
CA GLN A 459 4.33 16.24 -4.99
C GLN A 459 3.01 16.74 -5.59
N ALA A 460 3.06 17.49 -6.69
CA ALA A 460 1.87 18.00 -7.37
C ALA A 460 0.91 16.88 -7.82
N SER A 461 1.46 15.73 -8.20
CA SER A 461 0.68 14.57 -8.66
C SER A 461 0.13 13.70 -7.53
N VAL A 462 0.93 13.39 -6.50
CA VAL A 462 0.56 12.40 -5.48
C VAL A 462 -0.20 13.01 -4.30
N ALA A 463 0.17 14.21 -3.86
CA ALA A 463 -0.36 14.80 -2.63
C ALA A 463 -0.33 16.34 -2.67
N PRO A 464 -1.20 16.99 -3.47
CA PRO A 464 -1.18 18.44 -3.70
C PRO A 464 -1.44 19.27 -2.43
N ASN A 465 -1.98 18.66 -1.38
CA ASN A 465 -2.37 19.31 -0.12
C ASN A 465 -1.57 18.83 1.10
N HIS A 466 -0.56 17.98 0.92
CA HIS A 466 0.30 17.56 2.03
C HIS A 466 1.55 18.43 2.13
N ALA A 467 1.91 18.80 3.36
CA ALA A 467 3.16 19.47 3.67
C ALA A 467 4.33 18.64 3.16
N ILE A 468 5.29 19.30 2.51
CA ILE A 468 6.52 18.66 2.07
C ILE A 468 7.25 18.11 3.27
N MET A 469 7.59 16.82 3.24
CA MET A 469 8.46 16.28 4.26
C MET A 469 9.75 17.09 4.32
N ASN A 470 10.10 17.58 5.50
CA ASN A 470 11.28 18.42 5.73
C ASN A 470 11.27 19.76 4.98
N PHE A 471 10.10 20.41 4.84
CA PHE A 471 9.99 21.77 4.26
C PHE A 471 11.00 22.77 4.84
N SER A 472 11.26 22.73 6.15
CA SER A 472 12.26 23.60 6.79
C SER A 472 13.68 23.39 6.25
N LYS A 473 14.07 22.15 5.94
CA LYS A 473 15.40 21.81 5.40
C LYS A 473 15.49 22.14 3.91
N LEU A 474 14.41 21.91 3.16
CA LEU A 474 14.31 22.30 1.75
C LEU A 474 14.29 23.82 1.58
N GLY A 475 13.61 24.55 2.48
CA GLY A 475 13.54 26.01 2.44
C GLY A 475 14.91 26.66 2.55
N HIS A 476 15.80 26.13 3.40
CA HIS A 476 17.18 26.60 3.49
C HIS A 476 17.95 26.38 2.18
N LEU A 477 17.81 25.20 1.56
CA LEU A 477 18.42 24.91 0.25
C LEU A 477 17.89 25.83 -0.85
N CYS A 478 16.57 26.08 -0.86
CA CYS A 478 15.95 26.97 -1.83
C CYS A 478 16.44 28.41 -1.68
N TYR A 479 16.57 28.89 -0.43
CA TYR A 479 17.12 30.21 -0.14
C TYR A 479 18.59 30.31 -0.56
N LYS A 480 19.43 29.36 -0.14
CA LYS A 480 20.86 29.29 -0.47
C LYS A 480 21.11 29.31 -1.97
N ASN A 481 20.35 28.52 -2.74
CA ASN A 481 20.57 28.34 -4.17
C ASN A 481 19.63 29.18 -5.06
N LYS A 482 18.83 30.07 -4.47
CA LYS A 482 17.82 30.89 -5.17
C LYS A 482 16.85 30.04 -6.01
N TRP A 483 16.41 28.89 -5.50
CA TRP A 483 15.40 28.04 -6.13
C TRP A 483 13.98 28.45 -5.71
N PRO A 484 12.96 28.22 -6.56
CA PRO A 484 11.57 28.59 -6.23
C PRO A 484 11.12 27.83 -4.99
N VAL A 485 10.73 28.54 -3.92
CA VAL A 485 10.24 27.91 -2.69
C VAL A 485 8.98 27.10 -3.00
N PRO A 486 8.88 25.85 -2.51
CA PRO A 486 7.69 25.07 -2.75
C PRO A 486 6.45 25.75 -2.13
N GLN A 487 5.39 25.90 -2.90
CA GLN A 487 4.17 26.51 -2.37
C GLN A 487 3.44 25.50 -1.47
N LEU A 488 3.42 25.75 -0.15
CA LEU A 488 2.43 25.13 0.73
C LEU A 488 1.06 25.67 0.32
N SER A 489 0.18 24.80 -0.18
CA SER A 489 -1.24 25.12 -0.29
C SER A 489 -1.82 25.29 1.11
N ARG A 490 -1.64 26.49 1.69
CA ARG A 490 -2.48 26.98 2.79
C ARG A 490 -3.83 27.36 2.17
N GLU A 491 -4.64 26.37 1.85
CA GLU A 491 -6.08 26.59 1.94
C GLU A 491 -6.40 26.75 3.43
N SER A 492 -7.04 27.86 3.75
CA SER A 492 -7.48 28.23 5.08
C SER A 492 -8.14 27.04 5.78
N THR A 493 -7.62 26.70 6.97
CA THR A 493 -8.29 25.84 7.95
C THR A 493 -9.79 26.12 8.00
N PRO A 494 -10.66 25.08 7.93
CA PRO A 494 -12.02 25.26 8.44
C PRO A 494 -11.87 25.62 9.91
N LYS A 495 -12.51 26.71 10.33
CA LYS A 495 -12.59 27.15 11.73
C LYS A 495 -12.86 25.93 12.62
N ARG A 496 -12.03 25.77 13.67
CA ARG A 496 -12.33 24.94 14.84
C ARG A 496 -13.81 25.13 15.21
N ARG A 497 -14.63 24.09 15.05
CA ARG A 497 -15.78 23.90 15.92
C ARG A 497 -15.31 23.09 17.12
N SER A 498 -15.76 23.55 18.26
CA SER A 498 -15.39 23.22 19.62
C SER A 498 -15.46 21.73 19.98
N HIS A 499 -14.71 21.39 21.02
CA HIS A 499 -14.82 20.14 21.77
C HIS A 499 -16.27 19.88 22.20
N GLU A 500 -16.73 18.65 22.00
CA GLU A 500 -17.65 17.98 22.92
C GLU A 500 -17.41 16.45 22.88
N ILE A 501 -16.60 16.04 23.86
CA ILE A 501 -16.76 14.87 24.74
C ILE A 501 -16.92 13.47 24.10
N ALA A 502 -15.92 12.65 24.39
CA ALA A 502 -15.93 11.20 24.30
C ALA A 502 -17.10 10.59 25.08
N ASN A 503 -17.78 9.62 24.48
CA ASN A 503 -18.43 8.53 25.21
C ASN A 503 -18.48 7.29 24.32
N THR A 504 -17.36 6.57 24.23
CA THR A 504 -17.41 5.14 23.92
C THR A 504 -18.01 4.45 25.14
N LYS A 505 -19.33 4.24 25.14
CA LYS A 505 -19.99 3.28 26.03
C LYS A 505 -19.25 1.94 25.89
N LYS A 506 -18.58 1.49 26.95
CA LYS A 506 -18.32 0.06 27.15
C LYS A 506 -19.69 -0.57 27.37
N LEU A 507 -20.08 -1.48 26.48
CA LEU A 507 -21.26 -2.32 26.66
C LEU A 507 -21.11 -3.07 27.99
N SER A 508 -22.16 -3.07 28.81
CA SER A 508 -22.14 -3.75 30.10
C SER A 508 -22.37 -5.24 29.91
N TYR A 509 -21.80 -6.05 30.79
CA TYR A 509 -21.91 -7.52 30.82
C TYR A 509 -23.36 -8.03 30.73
N THR A 510 -24.33 -7.22 31.15
CA THR A 510 -25.77 -7.49 31.07
C THR A 510 -26.30 -7.56 29.62
N GLU A 511 -25.78 -6.76 28.68
CA GLU A 511 -26.23 -6.78 27.28
C GLU A 511 -25.75 -8.02 26.51
N ILE A 512 -24.75 -8.72 27.03
CA ILE A 512 -24.22 -9.98 26.47
C ILE A 512 -25.02 -11.19 26.99
N VAL A 513 -25.52 -11.14 28.23
CA VAL A 513 -26.33 -12.20 28.82
C VAL A 513 -27.73 -12.23 28.20
N ASP A 514 -28.35 -11.06 27.99
CA ASP A 514 -29.68 -10.96 27.35
C ASP A 514 -29.69 -11.48 25.90
N PHE A 515 -28.56 -11.38 25.18
CA PHE A 515 -28.41 -11.92 23.82
C PHE A 515 -28.22 -13.45 23.79
N LEU A 516 -27.60 -14.03 24.82
CA LEU A 516 -27.39 -15.48 24.92
C LEU A 516 -28.65 -16.21 25.38
N ASP A 517 -29.48 -15.59 26.22
CA ASP A 517 -30.77 -16.14 26.63
C ASP A 517 -31.82 -16.07 25.52
N ALA A 518 -31.75 -15.05 24.64
CA ALA A 518 -32.59 -14.97 23.44
C ALA A 518 -32.28 -16.07 22.39
N MET A 519 -31.07 -16.65 22.42
CA MET A 519 -30.68 -17.77 21.55
C MET A 519 -31.05 -19.16 22.12
N ARG A 520 -31.45 -19.24 23.39
CA ARG A 520 -31.84 -20.50 24.07
C ARG A 520 -33.33 -20.80 23.99
N THR A 521 -34.18 -19.81 23.72
CA THR A 521 -35.65 -19.95 23.76
C THR A 521 -36.31 -20.17 22.40
N SER A 522 -35.52 -20.43 21.36
CA SER A 522 -36.02 -20.81 20.03
C SER A 522 -35.57 -22.23 19.63
N SER A 523 -35.97 -23.21 20.44
CA SER A 523 -35.94 -24.64 20.11
C SER A 523 -37.31 -25.24 20.38
#